data_AF-A0A5C5BAY1-F1
#
_entry.id   AF-A0A5C5BAY1-F1
#
_cell.length_a   1.000
_cell.length_b   1.000
_cell.length_c   1.000
_cell.angle_alpha   90.00
_cell.angle_beta   90.00
_cell.angle_gamma   90.00
#
_symmetry.space_group_name_H-M   'P 1'
#
loop_
_entity.id
_entity.type
_entity.pdbx_description
1 polymer ?
#
loop_
_entity_poly.entity_id
_entity_poly.type
_entity_poly.pdbx_seq_one_letter_code
_entity_poly.pdbx_strand_id
1 'polypeptide(L)'
;MTPAQLRASAVVRIAVVALVVAAETYLVTSLGDAFSPANHYSYFTVLSNLLGAVVCAWALVAPVPDVVRGAAVTFLGLTGIVYNTMLRGVDVQTEGFPNTVLHVVVPIRMVADWLLDPPRTRTTPRRVVAWMLVPLAYLAYTLVRGPIVDWYPYPFLDPRDGG
;
A
#
# COMPACT_ATOMS: atom_id res chain seq x y z
N MET A 1 9.90 -7.27 25.49
CA MET A 1 9.99 -5.81 25.22
C MET A 1 9.79 -5.07 26.53
N THR A 2 10.53 -3.99 26.75
CA THR A 2 10.32 -3.09 27.89
C THR A 2 9.06 -2.24 27.68
N PRO A 3 8.46 -1.65 28.72
CA PRO A 3 7.32 -0.73 28.58
C PRO A 3 7.59 0.44 27.63
N ALA A 4 8.83 0.95 27.60
CA ALA A 4 9.24 2.00 26.68
C ALA A 4 9.22 1.53 25.21
N GLN A 5 9.67 0.30 24.93
CA GLN A 5 9.64 -0.28 23.58
C GLN A 5 8.20 -0.50 23.09
N LEU A 6 7.29 -0.91 23.98
CA LEU A 6 5.87 -1.07 23.65
C LEU A 6 5.22 0.28 23.30
N ARG A 7 5.50 1.32 24.09
CA ARG A 7 5.01 2.68 23.82
C ARG A 7 5.55 3.23 22.50
N ALA A 8 6.85 3.06 22.24
CA ALA A 8 7.46 3.49 20.99
C ALA A 8 6.82 2.80 19.78
N SER A 9 6.62 1.48 19.85
CA SER A 9 5.94 0.71 18.79
C SER A 9 4.50 1.21 18.57
N ALA A 10 3.75 1.49 19.64
CA ALA A 10 2.40 2.01 19.55
C ALA A 10 2.35 3.41 18.90
N VAL A 11 3.21 4.33 19.32
CA VAL A 11 3.31 5.68 18.74
C VAL A 11 3.57 5.61 17.24
N VAL A 12 4.49 4.74 16.83
CA VAL A 12 4.84 4.59 15.42
C VAL A 12 3.69 3.99 14.61
N ARG A 13 2.96 3.00 15.15
CA ARG A 13 1.77 2.43 14.48
C ARG A 13 0.67 3.48 14.34
N ILE A 14 0.43 4.27 15.38
CA ILE A 14 -0.52 5.39 15.33
C ILE A 14 -0.11 6.41 14.28
N ALA A 15 1.19 6.75 14.19
CA ALA A 15 1.70 7.66 13.18
C ALA A 15 1.45 7.15 11.76
N VAL A 16 1.68 5.86 11.48
CA VAL A 16 1.37 5.26 10.18
C VAL A 16 -0.11 5.37 9.86
N VAL A 17 -1.00 5.01 10.80
CA VAL A 17 -2.46 5.13 10.61
C VAL A 17 -2.86 6.58 10.32
N ALA A 18 -2.38 7.52 11.13
CA ALA A 18 -2.69 8.94 10.98
C ALA A 18 -2.18 9.49 9.64
N LEU A 19 -0.98 9.12 9.21
CA LEU A 19 -0.41 9.54 7.93
C LEU A 19 -1.21 9.02 6.74
N VAL A 20 -1.61 7.74 6.76
CA VAL A 20 -2.44 7.16 5.69
C VAL A 20 -3.81 7.84 5.65
N VAL A 21 -4.47 8.01 6.80
CA VAL A 21 -5.78 8.69 6.87
C VAL A 21 -5.67 10.15 6.40
N ALA A 22 -4.62 10.87 6.81
CA ALA A 22 -4.40 12.24 6.39
C ALA A 22 -4.13 12.34 4.88
N ALA A 23 -3.32 11.43 4.33
CA ALA A 23 -3.04 11.37 2.90
C ALA A 23 -4.30 11.05 2.08
N GLU A 24 -5.09 10.07 2.48
CA GLU A 24 -6.36 9.74 1.81
C GLU A 24 -7.36 10.89 1.89
N THR A 25 -7.51 11.51 3.07
CA THR A 25 -8.39 12.68 3.24
C THR A 25 -7.95 13.83 2.34
N TYR A 26 -6.64 14.09 2.26
CA TYR A 26 -6.10 15.10 1.36
C TYR A 26 -6.43 14.78 -0.11
N LEU A 27 -6.17 13.56 -0.58
CA LEU A 27 -6.42 13.19 -1.98
C LEU A 27 -7.90 13.31 -2.35
N VAL A 28 -8.80 12.83 -1.48
CA VAL A 28 -10.25 12.95 -1.70
C VAL A 28 -10.69 14.41 -1.75
N THR A 29 -10.20 15.23 -0.83
CA THR A 29 -10.59 16.65 -0.74
C THR A 29 -9.94 17.53 -1.81
N SER A 30 -8.72 17.21 -2.25
CA SER A 30 -8.01 17.96 -3.29
C SER A 30 -8.58 17.70 -4.68
N LEU A 31 -9.08 16.49 -4.93
CA LEU A 31 -9.72 16.13 -6.19
C LEU A 31 -11.15 16.69 -6.30
N GLY A 32 -11.86 16.86 -5.18
CA GLY A 32 -13.20 17.46 -5.16
C GLY A 32 -14.15 16.76 -6.13
N ASP A 33 -14.78 17.52 -7.03
CA ASP A 33 -15.72 16.99 -8.02
C ASP A 33 -15.06 16.04 -9.05
N ALA A 34 -13.74 16.10 -9.22
CA ALA A 34 -12.98 15.19 -10.08
C ALA A 34 -12.71 13.82 -9.40
N PHE A 35 -13.03 13.67 -8.12
CA PHE A 35 -12.85 12.43 -7.39
C PHE A 35 -13.81 11.34 -7.90
N SER A 36 -13.25 10.26 -8.43
CA SER A 36 -13.98 9.04 -8.76
C SER A 36 -13.63 7.95 -7.76
N PRO A 37 -14.53 7.56 -6.83
CA PRO A 37 -14.27 6.47 -5.89
C PRO A 37 -13.91 5.17 -6.60
N ALA A 38 -14.56 4.89 -7.73
CA ALA A 38 -14.31 3.69 -8.50
C ALA A 38 -12.89 3.66 -9.07
N ASN A 39 -12.34 4.81 -9.51
CA ASN A 39 -10.97 4.88 -10.02
C ASN A 39 -9.96 4.94 -8.87
N HIS A 40 -10.20 5.77 -7.86
CA HIS A 40 -9.30 5.94 -6.70
C HIS A 40 -9.06 4.61 -5.96
N TYR A 41 -10.12 3.86 -5.67
CA TYR A 41 -9.98 2.55 -5.00
C TYR A 41 -9.63 1.41 -5.97
N SER A 42 -9.43 1.71 -7.26
CA SER A 42 -8.80 0.80 -8.22
C SER A 42 -7.27 0.95 -8.26
N TYR A 43 -6.67 1.85 -7.46
CA TYR A 43 -5.21 1.88 -7.30
C TYR A 43 -4.74 0.82 -6.29
N PHE A 44 -3.84 -0.07 -6.71
CA PHE A 44 -3.18 -1.03 -5.80
C PHE A 44 -2.43 -0.33 -4.66
N THR A 45 -1.85 0.84 -4.95
CA THR A 45 -1.12 1.66 -3.97
C THR A 45 -2.06 2.16 -2.86
N VAL A 46 -3.29 2.58 -3.19
CA VAL A 46 -4.32 2.94 -2.19
C VAL A 46 -4.70 1.70 -1.37
N LEU A 47 -5.08 0.60 -2.02
CA LEU A 47 -5.51 -0.63 -1.33
C LEU A 47 -4.43 -1.20 -0.40
N SER A 48 -3.16 -1.19 -0.82
CA SER A 48 -2.03 -1.67 -0.03
C SER A 48 -1.71 -0.76 1.18
N ASN A 49 -1.81 0.56 1.03
CA ASN A 49 -1.66 1.50 2.15
C ASN A 49 -2.79 1.38 3.16
N LEU A 50 -4.05 1.24 2.70
CA LEU A 50 -5.19 0.99 3.58
C LEU A 50 -5.01 -0.31 4.37
N LEU A 51 -4.56 -1.39 3.72
CA LEU A 51 -4.23 -2.65 4.42
C LEU A 51 -3.11 -2.43 5.45
N GLY A 52 -2.07 -1.67 5.11
CA GLY A 52 -0.99 -1.31 6.03
C GLY A 52 -1.49 -0.57 7.28
N ALA A 53 -2.38 0.40 7.08
CA ALA A 53 -3.03 1.13 8.17
C ALA A 53 -3.89 0.19 9.05
N VAL A 54 -4.70 -0.68 8.43
CA VAL A 54 -5.50 -1.68 9.16
C VAL A 54 -4.61 -2.62 9.97
N VAL A 55 -3.49 -3.10 9.42
CA VAL A 55 -2.54 -3.94 10.14
C VAL A 55 -1.92 -3.18 11.32
N CYS A 56 -1.54 -1.92 11.15
CA CYS A 56 -1.02 -1.10 12.24
C CYS A 56 -2.08 -0.85 13.33
N ALA A 57 -3.33 -0.57 12.95
CA ALA A 57 -4.44 -0.38 13.88
C ALA A 57 -4.79 -1.66 14.65
N TRP A 58 -4.88 -2.80 13.96
CA TRP A 58 -5.10 -4.10 14.60
C TRP A 58 -3.98 -4.41 15.60
N ALA A 59 -2.72 -4.16 15.23
CA ALA A 59 -1.58 -4.39 16.11
C ALA A 59 -1.56 -3.52 17.38
N LEU A 60 -2.38 -2.45 17.47
CA LEU A 60 -2.54 -1.67 18.70
C LEU A 60 -3.42 -2.39 19.74
N VAL A 61 -4.32 -3.26 19.31
CA VAL A 61 -5.34 -3.89 20.18
C VAL A 61 -5.17 -5.40 20.32
N ALA A 62 -4.57 -6.07 19.33
CA ALA A 62 -4.34 -7.51 19.35
C ALA A 62 -3.16 -7.93 18.48
N PRO A 63 -2.57 -9.13 18.71
CA PRO A 63 -1.58 -9.68 17.80
C PRO A 63 -2.15 -9.89 16.39
N VAL A 64 -1.41 -9.43 15.38
CA VAL A 64 -1.78 -9.64 13.96
C VAL A 64 -1.15 -10.95 13.48
N PRO A 65 -1.89 -11.83 12.78
CA PRO A 65 -1.32 -13.04 12.21
C PRO A 65 -0.16 -12.73 11.23
N ASP A 66 0.92 -13.49 11.32
CA ASP A 66 2.11 -13.34 10.44
C ASP A 66 1.73 -13.36 8.95
N VAL A 67 0.70 -14.13 8.57
CA VAL A 67 0.22 -14.22 7.18
C VAL A 67 -0.36 -12.89 6.68
N VAL A 68 -1.04 -12.14 7.55
CA VAL A 68 -1.64 -10.84 7.21
C VAL A 68 -0.56 -9.76 7.21
N ARG A 69 0.32 -9.75 8.21
CA ARG A 69 1.50 -8.85 8.25
C ARG A 69 2.36 -9.03 6.99
N GLY A 70 2.66 -10.27 6.62
CA GLY A 70 3.49 -10.57 5.47
C GLY A 70 2.85 -10.22 4.12
N ALA A 71 1.52 -10.35 4.01
CA ALA A 71 0.79 -9.85 2.84
C ALA A 71 0.91 -8.33 2.72
N ALA A 72 0.65 -7.59 3.80
CA ALA A 72 0.76 -6.13 3.81
C ALA A 72 2.17 -5.64 3.46
N VAL A 73 3.21 -6.29 4.01
CA VAL A 73 4.62 -5.99 3.71
C VAL A 73 4.93 -6.28 2.24
N THR A 74 4.42 -7.38 1.69
CA THR A 74 4.62 -7.75 0.28
C THR A 74 3.99 -6.72 -0.64
N PHE A 75 2.75 -6.31 -0.36
CA PHE A 75 2.01 -5.37 -1.21
C PHE A 75 2.60 -3.98 -1.14
N LEU A 76 2.94 -3.51 0.06
CA LEU A 76 3.59 -2.21 0.24
C LEU A 76 5.02 -2.21 -0.31
N GLY A 77 5.75 -3.31 -0.19
CA GLY A 77 7.04 -3.49 -0.84
C GLY A 77 6.92 -3.36 -2.36
N LEU A 78 5.93 -4.02 -2.97
CA LEU A 78 5.64 -3.88 -4.40
C LEU A 78 5.27 -2.45 -4.77
N THR A 79 4.40 -1.80 -4.00
CA THR A 79 4.05 -0.37 -4.14
C THR A 79 5.29 0.51 -4.15
N GLY A 80 6.19 0.35 -3.18
CA GLY A 80 7.43 1.12 -3.10
C GLY A 80 8.36 0.85 -4.28
N ILE A 81 8.51 -0.41 -4.69
CA ILE A 81 9.36 -0.78 -5.85
C ILE A 81 8.79 -0.15 -7.13
N VAL A 82 7.55 -0.46 -7.48
CA VAL A 82 6.90 0.03 -8.71
C VAL A 82 6.89 1.55 -8.76
N TYR A 83 6.62 2.21 -7.63
CA TYR A 83 6.68 3.67 -7.60
C TYR A 83 8.07 4.19 -7.95
N ASN A 84 9.11 3.72 -7.26
CA ASN A 84 10.45 4.27 -7.43
C ASN A 84 11.08 3.89 -8.78
N THR A 85 10.66 2.80 -9.42
CA THR A 85 11.18 2.37 -10.71
C THR A 85 10.36 2.81 -11.91
N MET A 86 9.04 3.03 -11.75
CA MET A 86 8.13 3.24 -12.89
C MET A 86 7.23 4.49 -12.77
N LEU A 87 6.94 4.99 -11.56
CA LEU A 87 5.98 6.10 -11.38
C LEU A 87 6.57 7.38 -10.80
N ARG A 88 7.84 7.38 -10.37
CA ARG A 88 8.46 8.57 -9.80
C ARG A 88 8.56 9.66 -10.87
N GLY A 89 7.87 10.78 -10.64
CA GLY A 89 7.78 11.89 -11.60
C GLY A 89 6.69 11.73 -12.65
N VAL A 90 5.88 10.67 -12.56
CA VAL A 90 4.68 10.47 -13.38
C VAL A 90 3.47 10.97 -12.59
N ASP A 91 2.63 11.79 -13.21
CA ASP A 91 1.38 12.21 -12.59
C ASP A 91 0.35 11.09 -12.66
N VAL A 92 0.03 10.55 -11.48
CA VAL A 92 -1.04 9.56 -11.26
C VAL A 92 -2.00 10.05 -10.20
N GLN A 93 -2.29 11.36 -10.19
CA GLN A 93 -3.23 12.01 -9.28
C GLN A 93 -2.85 11.88 -7.79
N THR A 94 -1.57 11.63 -7.52
CA THR A 94 -1.01 11.62 -6.18
C THR A 94 0.13 12.62 -6.15
N GLU A 95 -0.18 13.87 -5.77
CA GLU A 95 0.81 14.94 -5.66
C GLU A 95 1.13 15.29 -4.20
N GLY A 96 2.13 16.14 -3.98
CA GLY A 96 2.44 16.69 -2.66
C GLY A 96 2.89 15.65 -1.62
N PHE A 97 2.50 15.88 -0.36
CA PHE A 97 2.90 15.00 0.74
C PHE A 97 2.32 13.57 0.65
N PRO A 98 1.06 13.32 0.19
CA PRO A 98 0.55 11.97 0.02
C PRO A 98 1.45 11.11 -0.85
N ASN A 99 2.01 11.68 -1.91
CA ASN A 99 2.90 10.94 -2.81
C ASN A 99 4.12 10.38 -2.06
N THR A 100 4.77 11.21 -1.24
CA THR A 100 5.91 10.77 -0.44
C THR A 100 5.48 9.79 0.66
N VAL A 101 4.35 10.06 1.33
CA VAL A 101 3.87 9.22 2.43
C VAL A 101 3.49 7.81 1.94
N LEU A 102 2.61 7.73 0.94
CA LEU A 102 1.99 6.49 0.48
C LEU A 102 2.93 5.64 -0.36
N HIS A 103 3.90 6.24 -1.05
CA HIS A 103 4.81 5.51 -1.93
C HIS A 103 6.23 5.31 -1.38
N VAL A 104 6.62 6.05 -0.33
CA VAL A 104 7.97 5.97 0.24
C VAL A 104 7.93 5.67 1.73
N VAL A 105 7.34 6.55 2.53
CA VAL A 105 7.42 6.47 4.00
C VAL A 105 6.74 5.20 4.53
N VAL A 106 5.49 4.97 4.16
CA VAL A 106 4.72 3.80 4.66
C VAL A 106 5.31 2.48 4.14
N PRO A 107 5.65 2.34 2.83
CA PRO A 107 6.37 1.17 2.33
C PRO A 107 7.67 0.85 3.08
N ILE A 108 8.59 1.82 3.20
CA ILE A 108 9.87 1.61 3.89
C ILE A 108 9.61 1.23 5.35
N ARG A 109 8.68 1.91 6.01
CA ARG A 109 8.36 1.65 7.40
C ARG A 109 7.84 0.23 7.63
N MET A 110 6.95 -0.26 6.77
CA MET A 110 6.36 -1.58 6.90
C MET A 110 7.36 -2.69 6.60
N VAL A 111 8.22 -2.51 5.59
CA VAL A 111 9.34 -3.43 5.33
C VAL A 111 10.32 -3.44 6.50
N ALA A 112 10.69 -2.26 7.03
CA ALA A 112 11.57 -2.17 8.20
C ALA A 112 10.95 -2.84 9.43
N ASP A 113 9.64 -2.71 9.65
CA ASP A 113 8.94 -3.41 10.75
C ASP A 113 9.17 -4.91 10.69
N TRP A 114 9.02 -5.48 9.51
CA TRP A 114 9.12 -6.91 9.28
C TRP A 114 10.55 -7.43 9.46
N LEU A 115 11.55 -6.63 9.09
CA LEU A 115 12.96 -7.00 9.27
C LEU A 115 13.41 -6.89 10.73
N LEU A 116 12.89 -5.91 11.46
CA LEU A 116 13.24 -5.66 12.87
C LEU A 116 12.43 -6.53 13.85
N ASP A 117 11.19 -6.88 13.50
CA ASP A 117 10.30 -7.79 14.24
C ASP A 117 9.82 -8.93 13.31
N PRO A 118 10.74 -9.89 13.02
CA PRO A 118 10.49 -10.97 12.07
C PRO A 118 9.33 -11.87 12.51
N PRO A 119 8.66 -12.54 11.55
CA PRO A 119 7.54 -13.42 11.85
C PRO A 119 7.97 -14.56 12.76
N ARG A 120 7.07 -14.99 13.64
CA ARG A 120 7.30 -16.13 14.53
C ARG A 120 7.37 -17.44 13.76
N THR A 121 6.66 -17.51 12.63
CA THR A 121 6.70 -18.63 11.71
C THR A 121 7.62 -18.32 10.53
N ARG A 122 8.50 -19.27 10.16
CA ARG A 122 9.37 -19.11 8.99
C ARG A 122 8.54 -18.79 7.74
N THR A 123 8.88 -17.71 7.06
CA THR A 123 8.35 -17.40 5.74
C THR A 123 8.89 -18.41 4.75
N THR A 124 8.00 -19.22 4.17
CA THR A 124 8.37 -20.18 3.12
C THR A 124 8.17 -19.53 1.75
N PRO A 125 8.91 -19.97 0.70
CA PRO A 125 8.68 -19.51 -0.66
C PRO A 125 7.23 -19.68 -1.12
N ARG A 126 6.57 -20.76 -0.68
CA ARG A 126 5.14 -21.00 -0.94
C ARG A 126 4.23 -19.88 -0.40
N ARG A 127 4.54 -19.32 0.77
CA ARG A 127 3.76 -18.20 1.34
C ARG A 127 3.96 -16.91 0.54
N VAL A 128 5.19 -16.64 0.09
CA VAL A 128 5.46 -15.49 -0.77
C VAL A 128 4.70 -15.61 -2.09
N VAL A 129 4.73 -16.79 -2.73
CA VAL A 129 3.94 -17.08 -3.93
C VAL A 129 2.45 -16.90 -3.67
N ALA A 130 1.94 -17.39 -2.53
CA ALA A 130 0.53 -17.21 -2.17
C ALA A 130 0.14 -15.74 -2.02
N TRP A 131 0.99 -14.89 -1.44
CA TRP A 131 0.74 -13.45 -1.37
C TRP A 131 0.73 -12.80 -2.76
N MET A 132 1.63 -13.21 -3.66
CA MET A 132 1.69 -12.69 -5.03
C MET A 132 0.44 -12.98 -5.87
N LEU A 133 -0.40 -13.95 -5.46
CA LEU A 133 -1.68 -14.18 -6.13
C LEU A 133 -2.59 -12.94 -6.09
N VAL A 134 -2.51 -12.11 -5.05
CA VAL A 134 -3.33 -10.89 -4.93
C VAL A 134 -2.91 -9.81 -5.92
N PRO A 135 -1.62 -9.40 -6.01
CA PRO A 135 -1.14 -8.52 -7.08
C PRO A 135 -1.46 -9.04 -8.50
N LEU A 136 -1.34 -10.35 -8.73
CA LEU A 136 -1.67 -10.95 -10.02
C LEU A 136 -3.17 -10.87 -10.33
N ALA A 137 -4.02 -11.13 -9.35
CA ALA A 137 -5.46 -10.96 -9.49
C ALA A 137 -5.84 -9.49 -9.73
N TYR A 138 -5.19 -8.55 -9.04
CA TYR A 138 -5.34 -7.12 -9.27
C TYR A 138 -4.94 -6.72 -10.69
N LEU A 139 -3.82 -7.26 -11.20
CA LEU A 139 -3.37 -6.99 -12.56
C LEU A 139 -4.42 -7.48 -13.58
N ALA A 140 -4.91 -8.72 -13.42
CA ALA A 140 -5.96 -9.26 -14.28
C ALA A 140 -7.24 -8.42 -14.23
N TYR A 141 -7.68 -8.03 -13.02
CA TYR A 141 -8.80 -7.12 -12.83
C TYR A 141 -8.61 -5.80 -13.58
N THR A 142 -7.44 -5.18 -13.44
CA THR A 142 -7.13 -3.87 -14.03
C THR A 142 -7.13 -3.93 -15.54
N LEU A 143 -6.54 -4.97 -16.14
CA LEU A 143 -6.48 -5.16 -17.59
C LEU A 143 -7.86 -5.47 -18.20
N VAL A 144 -8.76 -6.13 -17.45
CA VAL A 144 -10.14 -6.37 -17.88
C VAL A 144 -10.98 -5.08 -17.74
N ARG A 145 -10.84 -4.37 -16.62
CA ARG A 145 -11.61 -3.15 -16.35
C ARG A 145 -11.23 -2.00 -17.28
N GLY A 146 -9.93 -1.86 -17.57
CA GLY A 146 -9.36 -0.74 -18.34
C GLY A 146 -10.15 -0.36 -19.59
N PRO A 147 -10.33 -1.26 -20.58
CA PRO A 147 -11.06 -0.96 -21.80
C PRO A 147 -12.58 -0.81 -21.60
N ILE A 148 -13.15 -1.31 -20.49
CA ILE A 148 -14.59 -1.21 -20.21
C ILE A 148 -14.96 0.21 -19.77
N VAL A 149 -14.09 0.86 -18.99
CA VAL A 149 -14.32 2.20 -18.44
C VAL A 149 -13.39 3.28 -19.02
N ASP A 150 -12.61 2.90 -20.03
CA ASP A 150 -11.63 3.76 -20.73
C ASP A 150 -10.60 4.42 -19.81
N TRP A 151 -10.14 3.72 -18.77
CA TRP A 151 -9.21 4.26 -17.78
C TRP A 151 -8.36 3.16 -17.12
N TYR A 152 -7.06 3.40 -16.99
CA TYR A 152 -6.13 2.56 -16.25
C TYR A 152 -5.55 3.33 -15.05
N PRO A 153 -5.32 2.67 -13.90
CA PRO A 153 -4.72 3.31 -12.73
C PRO A 153 -3.26 3.73 -12.98
N TYR A 154 -2.55 3.02 -13.85
CA TYR A 154 -1.14 3.31 -14.12
C TYR A 154 -0.91 3.43 -15.64
N PRO A 155 -0.17 4.44 -16.12
CA PRO A 155 0.10 4.61 -17.55
C PRO A 155 0.81 3.40 -18.18
N PHE A 156 1.73 2.75 -17.45
CA PHE A 156 2.44 1.56 -17.93
C PHE A 156 1.54 0.32 -18.10
N LEU A 157 0.28 0.36 -17.64
CA LEU A 157 -0.71 -0.69 -17.90
C LEU A 157 -1.60 -0.37 -19.09
N ASP A 158 -1.56 0.87 -19.60
CA ASP A 158 -2.34 1.28 -20.75
C ASP A 158 -1.61 0.87 -22.05
N PRO A 159 -2.18 -0.05 -22.86
CA PRO A 159 -1.53 -0.48 -24.10
C PRO A 159 -1.42 0.63 -25.15
N ARG A 160 -2.13 1.77 -24.97
CA ARG A 160 -2.10 2.91 -25.90
C ARG A 160 -0.88 3.79 -25.71
N ASP A 161 -0.36 3.85 -24.49
CA ASP A 161 0.81 4.67 -24.12
C ASP A 161 2.14 3.91 -24.30
N GLY A 162 2.10 2.81 -25.08
CA GLY A 162 3.28 2.03 -25.46
C GLY A 162 3.69 0.96 -24.45
N GLY A 163 2.75 0.45 -23.65
CA GLY A 163 2.97 -0.70 -22.75
C GLY A 163 3.62 -1.90 -23.43
#